data_AF-A0A3S5B2T3-F1
#
_entry.id   AF-A0A3S5B2T3-F1
#
_cell.length_a   1.000
_cell.length_b   1.000
_cell.length_c   1.000
_cell.angle_alpha   90.00
_cell.angle_beta   90.00
_cell.angle_gamma   90.00
#
_symmetry.space_group_name_H-M   'P 1'
#
loop_
_entity.id
_entity.type
_entity.pdbx_description
1 polymer ?
#
loop_
_entity_poly.entity_id
_entity_poly.type
_entity_poly.pdbx_seq_one_letter_code
_entity_poly.pdbx_strand_id
1 'polypeptide(L)' 'MSDGFNGADLRNICTEAGMCAIRVERDYVVDEDFMKAVRKIADAKKLETKLDYKPV' A
#
# COMPACT_ATOMS: atom_id res chain seq x y z
N MET A 1 -6.94 2.10 -8.45
CA MET A 1 -5.54 1.67 -8.14
C MET A 1 -5.48 0.89 -6.83
N SER A 2 -6.30 1.24 -5.84
CA SER A 2 -6.42 0.53 -4.55
C SER A 2 -7.69 -0.32 -4.46
N ASP A 3 -8.23 -0.77 -5.59
CA ASP A 3 -9.47 -1.55 -5.61
C ASP A 3 -9.22 -2.93 -5.00
N GLY A 4 -10.06 -3.35 -4.06
CA GLY A 4 -9.89 -4.59 -3.30
C GLY A 4 -8.92 -4.49 -2.11
N PHE A 5 -8.49 -3.28 -1.75
CA PHE A 5 -7.68 -3.06 -0.56
C PHE A 5 -8.57 -2.97 0.68
N ASN A 6 -8.13 -3.62 1.75
CA ASN A 6 -8.74 -3.48 3.07
C ASN A 6 -8.01 -2.40 3.89
N GLY A 7 -8.50 -2.12 5.11
CA GLY A 7 -7.90 -1.09 5.97
C GLY A 7 -6.43 -1.35 6.33
N ALA A 8 -6.00 -2.62 6.38
CA ALA A 8 -4.59 -2.96 6.63
C ALA A 8 -3.71 -2.62 5.41
N ASP A 9 -4.21 -2.85 4.20
CA ASP A 9 -3.51 -2.47 2.97
C ASP A 9 -3.32 -0.94 2.88
N LEU A 10 -4.34 -0.17 3.25
CA LEU A 10 -4.25 1.30 3.30
C LEU A 10 -3.22 1.78 4.33
N ARG A 11 -3.18 1.15 5.51
CA ARG A 11 -2.14 1.43 6.52
C ARG A 11 -0.73 1.12 5.99
N ASN A 12 -0.59 0.01 5.26
CA ASN A 12 0.68 -0.37 4.65
C ASN A 12 1.12 0.64 3.58
N ILE A 13 0.19 1.16 2.76
CA ILE A 13 0.50 2.23 1.81
C ILE A 13 1.09 3.46 2.53
N CYS A 14 0.47 3.93 3.61
CA CYS A 14 0.97 5.09 4.36
C CYS A 14 2.37 4.84 4.95
N THR A 15 2.61 3.61 5.43
CA THR A 15 3.91 3.22 5.98
C THR A 15 5.00 3.22 4.90
N GLU A 16 4.69 2.64 3.73
CA GLU A 16 5.61 2.56 2.60
C GLU A 16 5.88 3.92 1.96
N ALA A 17 4.86 4.80 1.88
CA ALA A 17 5.05 6.18 1.41
C ALA A 17 6.02 6.95 2.31
N GLY A 18 5.87 6.81 3.64
CA GLY A 18 6.84 7.35 4.60
C GLY A 18 8.25 6.79 4.41
N MET A 19 8.38 5.48 4.20
CA MET A 19 9.69 4.85 3.95
C MET A 19 10.33 5.34 2.65
N CYS A 20 9.53 5.60 1.61
CA CYS A 20 10.00 6.22 0.37
C CYS A 20 10.51 7.65 0.58
N ALA A 21 9.84 8.45 1.41
CA ALA A 21 10.30 9.80 1.77
C ALA A 21 11.61 9.77 2.59
N ILE A 22 11.70 8.90 3.60
CA ILE A 22 12.89 8.73 4.44
C ILE A 22 14.11 8.32 3.59
N ARG A 23 13.94 7.43 2.61
CA ARG A 23 15.04 6.97 1.75
C ARG A 23 15.71 8.09 0.95
N VAL A 24 14.98 9.18 0.69
CA VAL A 24 15.50 10.34 -0.04
C VAL A 24 15.66 11.56 0.88
N GLU A 25 15.78 11.33 2.19
CA GLU A 25 16.05 12.35 3.21
C GLU A 25 15.03 13.50 3.24
N ARG A 26 13.75 13.18 3.03
CA ARG A 26 12.63 14.13 3.17
C ARG A 26 11.85 13.89 4.46
N ASP A 27 11.52 14.98 5.15
CA ASP A 27 10.68 14.98 6.37
C ASP A 27 9.17 14.98 6.08
N TYR A 28 8.80 15.01 4.79
CA TYR A 28 7.41 15.00 4.34
C TYR A 28 7.23 14.09 3.13
N VAL A 29 6.03 13.53 3.03
CA VAL A 29 5.60 12.72 1.89
C VAL A 29 5.07 13.61 0.76
N VAL A 30 5.28 13.21 -0.48
CA VAL A 30 4.64 13.82 -1.66
C VAL A 30 3.80 12.79 -2.40
N ASP A 31 2.96 13.26 -3.33
CA ASP A 31 2.04 12.41 -4.09
C ASP A 31 2.74 11.21 -4.77
N GLU A 32 3.94 11.42 -5.32
CA GLU A 32 4.71 10.35 -5.94
C GLU A 32 5.06 9.19 -4.98
N ASP A 33 5.24 9.46 -3.69
CA ASP A 33 5.57 8.42 -2.71
C ASP A 33 4.37 7.49 -2.50
N PHE A 34 3.16 8.06 -2.44
CA PHE A 34 1.93 7.28 -2.40
C PHE A 34 1.72 6.49 -3.68
N MET A 35 1.99 7.08 -4.86
CA MET A 35 1.87 6.37 -6.13
C MET A 35 2.84 5.19 -6.24
N LYS A 36 4.07 5.33 -5.73
CA LYS A 36 5.04 4.22 -5.64
C LYS A 36 4.60 3.15 -4.64
N ALA A 37 4.12 3.57 -3.47
CA ALA A 37 3.65 2.66 -2.42
C ALA A 37 2.42 1.85 -2.85
N VAL A 38 1.42 2.47 -3.48
CA VAL A 38 0.21 1.79 -3.96
C VAL A 38 0.56 0.69 -4.98
N ARG A 39 1.47 0.97 -5.92
CA ARG A 39 1.92 -0.04 -6.91
C ARG A 39 2.62 -1.20 -6.22
N LYS A 40 3.53 -0.91 -5.28
CA LYS A 40 4.25 -1.93 -4.50
C LYS A 40 3.28 -2.85 -3.73
N ILE A 41 2.33 -2.27 -3.00
CA ILE A 41 1.34 -3.05 -2.23
C ILE A 41 0.40 -3.84 -3.16
N ALA A 42 -0.01 -3.25 -4.29
CA ALA A 42 -0.88 -3.94 -5.25
C ALA A 42 -0.20 -5.17 -5.86
N ASP A 43 1.10 -5.08 -6.16
CA ASP A 43 1.86 -6.23 -6.67
C ASP A 43 2.11 -7.28 -5.59
N ALA A 44 2.38 -6.87 -4.34
CA ALA A 44 2.51 -7.80 -3.21
C ALA A 44 1.19 -8.56 -2.96
N LYS A 45 0.05 -7.85 -3.01
CA LYS A 45 -1.28 -8.43 -2.77
C LYS A 45 -1.67 -9.51 -3.78
N LYS A 46 -1.17 -9.44 -5.03
CA LYS A 46 -1.40 -10.50 -6.03
C LYS A 46 -0.81 -11.85 -5.63
N LEU A 47 0.19 -11.85 -4.74
CA LEU A 47 0.82 -13.06 -4.22
C LEU A 47 0.08 -13.62 -3.00
N GLU A 48 -0.88 -12.88 -2.44
CA GLU A 48 -1.72 -13.34 -1.34
C GLU A 48 -2.85 -14.24 -1.86
N THR A 49 -3.27 -15.21 -1.05
CA THR A 49 -4.44 -16.03 -1.34
C THR A 49 -5.70 -15.16 -1.37
N LYS A 50 -6.58 -15.40 -2.35
CA LYS A 50 -7.90 -14.75 -2.38
C LYS A 50 -8.68 -15.06 -1.10
N LEU A 51 -9.18 -14.02 -0.46
CA LEU A 51 -10.02 -14.12 0.73
C LEU A 51 -11.49 -14.04 0.28
N ASP A 52 -12.17 -15.19 0.27
CA ASP A 52 -13.60 -15.27 -0.02
C ASP A 52 -14.40 -15.46 1.28
N TYR A 53 -15.38 -14.59 1.52
CA TYR A 53 -16.27 -14.72 2.67
C TYR A 53 -17.40 -15.71 2.35
N LYS A 54 -17.57 -16.73 3.19
CA LYS A 54 -18.76 -17.59 3.16
C LYS A 54 -19.82 -17.02 4.09
N PRO A 55 -21.06 -16.83 3.63
CA PRO A 55 -22.17 -16.48 4.51
C PRO A 55 -22.40 -17.61 5.52
N VAL A 56 -22.75 -17.22 6.74
CA VAL A 56 -23.17 -18.13 7.83
C VAL A 56 -24.51 -18.77 7.54
#